data_AF-A0A7S2SVN0-F1
#
_entry.id   AF-A0A7S2SVN0-F1
#
_cell.length_a   1.000
_cell.length_b   1.000
_cell.length_c   1.000
_cell.angle_alpha   90.00
_cell.angle_beta   90.00
_cell.angle_gamma   90.00
#
_symmetry.space_group_name_H-M   'P 1'
#
loop_
_entity.id
_entity.type
_entity.pdbx_description
1 polymer ?
#
loop_
_entity_poly.entity_id
_entity_poly.type
_entity_poly.pdbx_seq_one_letter_code
_entity_poly.pdbx_strand_id
1 'polypeptide(L)'
;GDGGRRGWAVTPVACMLLCCLASMLCKEHGVTLPLACAVFDAFLLTATSVPELIGWLRAGVFSRAGPSATEPSAQERRRHAACGQFAVRIMLSIVGMVGLLVWRLRMNGGNPPDFACEQNPAACHGSRWVRFLSYAFLWCFNAWLLIFPNALSPDWSGPSIPLVESIADHRIPAICLLVVALALLLLHTLAAAWAPAPPPNPVYPLPASRRHILTAAYFTLIAFILSSNLFTYVGFVVADRTLYLPSFGFCLLLSLLLAWLAAWTSPRPNAGAEEESNVGPAGSQEAGRSPRALSYLVLALGVGVTSMYLPKQQAQSHRWSDPVLLWGEAYRVNPNSCINGNEYGMSLCNAGRPRDAFPVLWESHRRELAHGYFSDSIRQRQEGSEARWSRLTTIMQTRFKLVTALGNAGECAKANPLIEEGLEVIEAELKQALSHEQGGAGQGERSPSRSLQDCKAYLLVARARCAPDLGIMQHYAAEAYRTRPQMPYVINVAQEIMQLVHGAAQQTGLPPEHIGVQREAGPGKQTAELSYFVLPRQQHQR
;
A
#
# COMPACT_ATOMS: atom_id res chain seq x y z
N GLY A 1 3.24 12.13 -50.23
CA GLY A 1 1.84 11.98 -49.81
C GLY A 1 1.73 12.13 -48.30
N ASP A 2 0.95 13.08 -47.83
CA ASP A 2 0.78 13.41 -46.40
C ASP A 2 0.04 12.34 -45.57
N GLY A 3 -0.64 11.38 -46.23
CA GLY A 3 -1.40 10.31 -45.57
C GLY A 3 -0.55 9.36 -44.71
N GLY A 4 0.71 9.11 -45.09
CA GLY A 4 1.61 8.23 -44.34
C GLY A 4 2.14 8.83 -43.02
N ARG A 5 2.19 10.17 -42.90
CA ARG A 5 2.75 10.85 -41.70
C ARG A 5 1.73 10.97 -40.56
N ARG A 6 0.43 10.99 -40.85
CA ARG A 6 -0.63 11.04 -39.81
C ARG A 6 -0.80 9.70 -39.08
N GLY A 7 -0.65 8.57 -39.78
CA GLY A 7 -0.72 7.23 -39.18
C GLY A 7 0.31 7.01 -38.07
N TRP A 8 1.53 7.55 -38.23
CA TRP A 8 2.60 7.45 -37.23
C TRP A 8 2.34 8.27 -35.95
N ALA A 9 1.48 9.28 -35.98
CA ALA A 9 1.17 10.08 -34.79
C ALA A 9 0.01 9.48 -33.97
N VAL A 10 -0.99 8.89 -34.64
CA VAL A 10 -2.22 8.42 -33.98
C VAL A 10 -2.05 7.02 -33.41
N THR A 11 -1.42 6.10 -34.15
CA THR A 11 -1.29 4.69 -33.73
C THR A 11 -0.56 4.53 -32.38
N PRO A 12 0.57 5.20 -32.11
CA PRO A 12 1.25 5.07 -30.82
C PRO A 12 0.41 5.59 -29.65
N VAL A 13 -0.32 6.70 -29.86
CA VAL A 13 -1.20 7.27 -28.83
C VAL A 13 -2.38 6.35 -28.55
N ALA A 14 -2.99 5.78 -29.59
CA ALA A 14 -4.07 4.80 -29.43
C ALA A 14 -3.59 3.57 -28.65
N CYS A 15 -2.44 2.99 -29.00
CA CYS A 15 -1.84 1.88 -28.24
C CYS A 15 -1.57 2.27 -26.78
N MET A 16 -1.00 3.44 -26.54
CA MET A 16 -0.74 3.95 -25.19
C MET A 16 -2.03 4.10 -24.38
N LEU A 17 -3.10 4.64 -24.97
CA LEU A 17 -4.40 4.80 -24.31
C LEU A 17 -5.07 3.43 -24.03
N LEU A 18 -4.91 2.45 -24.91
CA LEU A 18 -5.37 1.08 -24.66
C LEU A 18 -4.61 0.44 -23.48
N CYS A 19 -3.30 0.61 -23.41
CA CYS A 19 -2.50 0.19 -22.25
C CYS A 19 -2.92 0.93 -20.97
N CYS A 20 -3.22 2.23 -21.07
CA CYS A 20 -3.70 3.03 -19.95
C CYS A 20 -5.05 2.50 -19.45
N LEU A 21 -5.99 2.22 -20.35
CA LEU A 21 -7.29 1.61 -20.02
C LEU A 21 -7.11 0.24 -19.36
N ALA A 22 -6.32 -0.64 -19.94
CA ALA A 22 -6.03 -1.97 -19.39
C ALA A 22 -5.41 -1.87 -17.98
N SER A 23 -4.48 -0.93 -17.79
CA SER A 23 -3.88 -0.68 -16.47
C SER A 23 -4.92 -0.15 -15.47
N MET A 24 -5.80 0.77 -15.88
CA MET A 24 -6.84 1.37 -15.04
C MET A 24 -7.98 0.40 -14.67
N LEU A 25 -8.17 -0.70 -15.41
CA LEU A 25 -9.04 -1.80 -14.99
C LEU A 25 -8.48 -2.52 -13.76
N CYS A 26 -7.15 -2.54 -13.59
CA CYS A 26 -6.49 -3.17 -12.45
C CYS A 26 -6.19 -2.17 -11.32
N LYS A 27 -5.56 -1.02 -11.65
CA LYS A 27 -5.14 0.01 -10.68
C LYS A 27 -5.19 1.42 -11.28
N GLU A 28 -5.60 2.39 -10.47
CA GLU A 28 -5.75 3.82 -10.82
C GLU A 28 -4.48 4.47 -11.42
N HIS A 29 -3.29 3.95 -11.11
CA HIS A 29 -2.00 4.56 -11.46
C HIS A 29 -1.70 4.57 -12.98
N GLY A 30 -2.42 3.74 -13.75
CA GLY A 30 -2.32 3.72 -15.20
C GLY A 30 -2.52 5.10 -15.83
N VAL A 31 -3.32 5.97 -15.19
CA VAL A 31 -3.61 7.33 -15.64
C VAL A 31 -2.37 8.24 -15.78
N THR A 32 -1.25 7.89 -15.15
CA THR A 32 0.00 8.67 -15.25
C THR A 32 0.82 8.35 -16.51
N LEU A 33 0.48 7.28 -17.23
CA LEU A 33 1.22 6.85 -18.42
C LEU A 33 1.26 7.92 -19.53
N PRO A 34 0.15 8.63 -19.85
CA PRO A 34 0.19 9.76 -20.79
C PRO A 34 1.24 10.83 -20.43
N LEU A 35 1.41 11.13 -19.14
CA LEU A 35 2.41 12.10 -18.66
C LEU A 35 3.84 11.57 -18.88
N ALA A 36 4.08 10.28 -18.65
CA ALA A 36 5.37 9.63 -18.92
C ALA A 36 5.71 9.72 -20.41
N CYS A 37 4.75 9.35 -21.26
CA CYS A 37 4.91 9.38 -22.70
C CYS A 37 5.13 10.80 -23.22
N ALA A 38 4.47 11.80 -22.64
CA ALA A 38 4.68 13.21 -22.98
C ALA A 38 6.13 13.66 -22.73
N VAL A 39 6.68 13.34 -21.55
CA VAL A 39 8.06 13.65 -21.18
C VAL A 39 9.04 12.89 -22.09
N PHE A 40 8.78 11.60 -22.32
CA PHE A 40 9.59 10.76 -23.21
C PHE A 40 9.61 11.32 -24.64
N ASP A 41 8.46 11.73 -25.17
CA ASP A 41 8.33 12.29 -26.52
C ASP A 41 9.02 13.67 -26.65
N ALA A 42 8.90 14.52 -25.64
CA ALA A 42 9.55 15.83 -25.60
C ALA A 42 11.09 15.73 -25.62
N PHE A 43 11.65 14.83 -24.80
CA PHE A 43 13.10 14.79 -24.59
C PHE A 43 13.84 13.68 -25.35
N LEU A 44 13.18 12.58 -25.72
CA LEU A 44 13.82 11.50 -26.47
C LEU A 44 13.48 11.50 -27.97
N LEU A 45 12.24 11.82 -28.36
CA LEU A 45 11.81 11.73 -29.76
C LEU A 45 11.97 13.07 -30.50
N THR A 46 11.49 14.17 -29.91
CA THR A 46 11.64 15.51 -30.49
C THR A 46 12.93 16.20 -30.09
N ALA A 47 13.51 15.80 -28.96
CA ALA A 47 14.80 16.26 -28.45
C ALA A 47 14.94 17.79 -28.43
N THR A 48 13.92 18.42 -27.85
CA THR A 48 13.88 19.87 -27.68
C THR A 48 14.29 20.22 -26.25
N SER A 49 15.05 21.30 -26.09
CA SER A 49 15.21 21.94 -24.80
C SER A 49 13.94 22.73 -24.44
N VAL A 50 13.71 23.00 -23.15
CA VAL A 50 12.54 23.80 -22.71
C VAL A 50 12.46 25.16 -23.43
N PRO A 51 13.55 25.93 -23.59
CA PRO A 51 13.52 27.19 -24.35
C PRO A 51 13.10 27.03 -25.82
N GLU A 52 13.56 25.98 -26.50
CA GLU A 52 13.19 25.71 -27.90
C GLU A 52 11.72 25.31 -28.02
N LEU A 53 11.21 24.49 -27.09
CA LEU A 53 9.80 24.13 -27.05
C LEU A 53 8.92 25.37 -26.83
N ILE A 54 9.30 26.24 -25.90
CA ILE A 54 8.60 27.51 -25.66
C ILE A 54 8.68 28.42 -26.88
N GLY A 55 9.85 28.54 -27.50
CA GLY A 55 10.05 29.32 -28.72
C GLY A 55 9.16 28.84 -29.86
N TRP A 56 9.08 27.52 -30.05
CA TRP A 56 8.20 26.90 -31.04
C TRP A 56 6.70 27.12 -30.73
N LEU A 57 6.28 26.95 -29.48
CA LEU A 57 4.90 27.21 -29.06
C LEU A 57 4.50 28.68 -29.30
N ARG A 58 5.40 29.62 -28.99
CA ARG A 58 5.21 31.07 -29.22
C ARG A 58 5.20 31.42 -30.70
N ALA A 59 6.04 30.76 -31.49
CA ALA A 59 6.06 30.91 -32.94
C ALA A 59 4.79 30.34 -33.59
N GLY A 60 3.96 29.58 -32.87
CA GLY A 60 2.67 29.07 -33.33
C GLY A 60 2.80 27.84 -34.23
N VAL A 61 1.97 26.82 -33.96
CA VAL A 61 1.86 25.57 -34.75
C VAL A 61 1.49 25.85 -36.21
N PHE A 62 0.93 27.03 -36.49
CA PHE A 62 0.42 27.47 -37.78
C PHE A 62 1.01 28.80 -38.26
N SER A 63 2.12 29.28 -37.71
CA SER A 63 2.78 30.43 -38.32
C SER A 63 3.32 29.99 -39.67
N ARG A 64 2.50 30.23 -40.70
CA ARG A 64 2.96 30.44 -42.06
C ARG A 64 3.97 31.54 -41.93
N ALA A 65 5.25 31.18 -41.98
CA ALA A 65 6.33 32.14 -42.09
C ALA A 65 5.88 33.18 -43.13
N GLY A 66 5.72 34.42 -42.68
CA GLY A 66 5.71 35.54 -43.62
C GLY A 66 6.98 35.45 -44.47
N PRO A 67 6.96 35.94 -45.71
CA PRO A 67 8.05 35.74 -46.65
C PRO A 67 9.32 36.43 -46.14
N SER A 68 10.12 35.74 -45.33
CA SER A 68 11.52 36.08 -45.07
C SER A 68 12.35 35.47 -46.20
N ALA A 69 13.23 36.28 -46.79
CA ALA A 69 13.92 36.04 -48.05
C ALA A 69 14.95 34.88 -48.09
N THR A 70 14.92 33.95 -47.12
CA THR A 70 15.80 32.78 -47.04
C THR A 70 14.97 31.52 -46.87
N GLU A 71 15.12 30.56 -47.79
CA GLU A 71 14.45 29.26 -47.66
C GLU A 71 14.88 28.55 -46.36
N PRO A 72 13.92 28.04 -45.56
CA PRO A 72 14.27 27.27 -44.38
C PRO A 72 15.04 26.02 -44.80
N SER A 73 16.12 25.74 -44.08
CA SER A 73 16.93 24.54 -44.30
C SER A 73 16.06 23.27 -44.23
N ALA A 74 16.46 22.21 -44.93
CA ALA A 74 15.76 20.92 -44.87
C ALA A 74 15.64 20.38 -43.43
N GLN A 75 16.55 20.81 -42.56
CA GLN A 75 16.61 20.48 -41.15
C GLN A 75 15.57 21.24 -40.31
N GLU A 76 15.39 22.54 -40.53
CA GLU A 76 14.33 23.33 -39.88
C GLU A 76 12.95 22.80 -40.26
N ARG A 77 12.73 22.49 -41.54
CA ARG A 77 11.46 21.88 -42.01
C ARG A 77 11.15 20.56 -41.31
N ARG A 78 12.14 19.69 -41.10
CA ARG A 78 11.98 18.44 -40.34
C ARG A 78 11.66 18.69 -38.86
N ARG A 79 12.29 19.68 -38.23
CA ARG A 79 12.06 20.06 -36.84
C ARG A 79 10.65 20.62 -36.62
N HIS A 80 10.19 21.55 -37.45
CA HIS A 80 8.83 22.07 -37.38
C HIS A 80 7.77 20.96 -37.54
N ALA A 81 8.01 20.01 -38.46
CA ALA A 81 7.14 18.85 -38.62
C ALA A 81 7.12 17.94 -37.38
N ALA A 82 8.29 17.68 -36.76
CA ALA A 82 8.41 16.87 -35.56
C ALA A 82 7.69 17.50 -34.36
N CYS A 83 7.86 18.82 -34.14
CA CYS A 83 7.16 19.54 -33.09
C CYS A 83 5.64 19.59 -33.32
N GLY A 84 5.20 19.76 -34.57
CA GLY A 84 3.78 19.68 -34.93
C GLY A 84 3.18 18.30 -34.62
N GLN A 85 3.90 17.22 -34.93
CA GLN A 85 3.48 15.87 -34.57
C GLN A 85 3.45 15.66 -33.05
N PHE A 86 4.41 16.21 -32.31
CA PHE A 86 4.43 16.18 -30.85
C PHE A 86 3.20 16.86 -30.26
N ALA A 87 2.86 18.08 -30.70
CA ALA A 87 1.65 18.76 -30.21
C ALA A 87 0.37 17.97 -30.48
N VAL A 88 0.25 17.35 -31.66
CA VAL A 88 -0.88 16.46 -31.95
C VAL A 88 -0.92 15.28 -30.98
N ARG A 89 0.22 14.60 -30.74
CA ARG A 89 0.29 13.47 -29.81
C ARG A 89 -0.03 13.88 -28.37
N ILE A 90 0.47 15.02 -27.91
CA ILE A 90 0.17 15.58 -26.58
C ILE A 90 -1.32 15.91 -26.45
N MET A 91 -1.90 16.61 -27.44
CA MET A 91 -3.33 16.93 -27.43
C MET A 91 -4.19 15.67 -27.36
N LEU A 92 -3.90 14.66 -28.21
CA LEU A 92 -4.61 13.38 -28.18
C LEU A 92 -4.42 12.65 -26.84
N SER A 93 -3.22 12.71 -26.25
CA SER A 93 -2.92 12.10 -24.96
C SER A 93 -3.67 12.79 -23.82
N ILE A 94 -3.78 14.13 -23.82
CA ILE A 94 -4.54 14.90 -22.83
C ILE A 94 -6.03 14.58 -22.94
N VAL A 95 -6.58 14.62 -24.15
CA VAL A 95 -8.00 14.31 -24.38
C VAL A 95 -8.31 12.87 -23.94
N GLY A 96 -7.46 11.91 -24.30
CA GLY A 96 -7.60 10.52 -23.87
C GLY A 96 -7.49 10.35 -22.36
N MET A 97 -6.52 11.00 -21.72
CA MET A 97 -6.34 10.97 -20.26
C MET A 97 -7.55 11.53 -19.52
N VAL A 98 -8.07 12.68 -19.96
CA VAL A 98 -9.29 13.28 -19.38
C VAL A 98 -10.50 12.37 -19.59
N GLY A 99 -10.65 11.77 -20.78
CA GLY A 99 -11.71 10.80 -21.06
C GLY A 99 -11.67 9.59 -20.12
N LEU A 100 -10.47 9.02 -19.91
CA LEU A 100 -10.26 7.89 -19.00
C LEU A 100 -10.49 8.26 -17.52
N LEU A 101 -10.08 9.46 -17.09
CA LEU A 101 -10.35 9.99 -15.75
C LEU A 101 -11.86 10.11 -15.50
N VAL A 102 -12.59 10.74 -16.42
CA VAL A 102 -14.05 10.90 -16.31
C VAL A 102 -14.74 9.54 -16.28
N TRP A 103 -14.33 8.61 -17.14
CA TRP A 103 -14.84 7.24 -17.13
C TRP A 103 -14.59 6.54 -15.78
N ARG A 104 -13.37 6.65 -15.24
CA ARG A 104 -13.00 6.02 -13.97
C ARG A 104 -13.75 6.62 -12.77
N LEU A 105 -13.88 7.94 -12.71
CA LEU A 105 -14.65 8.61 -11.66
C LEU A 105 -16.12 8.18 -11.67
N ARG A 106 -16.71 7.99 -12.86
CA ARG A 106 -18.07 7.46 -12.99
C ARG A 106 -18.19 6.02 -12.48
N MET A 107 -17.21 5.16 -12.78
CA MET A 107 -17.17 3.78 -12.27
C MET A 107 -17.05 3.72 -10.75
N ASN A 108 -16.33 4.67 -10.14
CA ASN A 108 -16.14 4.76 -8.70
C ASN A 108 -17.34 5.43 -7.97
N GLY A 109 -18.47 5.66 -8.63
CA GLY A 109 -19.67 6.23 -8.01
C GLY A 109 -19.60 7.73 -7.72
N GLY A 110 -18.60 8.45 -8.26
CA GLY A 110 -18.51 9.91 -8.24
C GLY A 110 -18.15 10.57 -6.91
N ASN A 111 -18.09 9.82 -5.81
CA ASN A 111 -17.72 10.33 -4.49
C ASN A 111 -16.26 9.98 -4.15
N PRO A 112 -15.54 10.86 -3.42
CA PRO A 112 -14.23 10.49 -2.87
C PRO A 112 -14.39 9.34 -1.87
N PRO A 113 -13.40 8.43 -1.76
CA PRO A 113 -13.43 7.37 -0.77
C PRO A 113 -13.35 7.96 0.64
N ASP A 114 -14.10 7.36 1.58
CA ASP A 114 -14.05 7.74 2.98
C ASP A 114 -12.65 7.47 3.56
N PHE A 115 -12.09 8.48 4.22
CA PHE A 115 -10.77 8.40 4.82
C PHE A 115 -10.88 8.00 6.29
N ALA A 116 -10.39 6.81 6.63
CA ALA A 116 -10.31 6.34 8.01
C ALA A 116 -9.01 6.80 8.67
N CYS A 117 -9.12 7.65 9.70
CA CYS A 117 -7.97 8.11 10.48
C CYS A 117 -7.21 6.96 11.15
N GLU A 118 -7.89 5.85 11.44
CA GLU A 118 -7.26 4.66 12.00
C GLU A 118 -6.26 4.02 11.05
N GLN A 119 -6.37 4.24 9.72
CA GLN A 119 -5.43 3.67 8.74
C GLN A 119 -4.16 4.51 8.59
N ASN A 120 -4.26 5.83 8.74
CA ASN A 120 -3.10 6.72 8.65
C ASN A 120 -3.19 7.84 9.72
N PRO A 121 -2.67 7.57 10.93
CA PRO A 121 -2.70 8.53 12.04
C PRO A 121 -2.02 9.86 11.73
N ALA A 122 -1.00 9.86 10.85
CA ALA A 122 -0.29 11.07 10.46
C ALA A 122 -1.18 12.08 9.72
N ALA A 123 -2.22 11.62 9.02
CA ALA A 123 -3.15 12.50 8.31
C ALA A 123 -4.05 13.29 9.25
N CYS A 124 -4.41 12.70 10.39
CA CYS A 124 -5.45 13.22 11.28
C CYS A 124 -4.91 13.98 12.50
N HIS A 125 -3.59 13.98 12.73
CA HIS A 125 -2.98 14.68 13.85
C HIS A 125 -3.30 16.20 13.85
N GLY A 126 -3.59 16.84 14.98
CA GLY A 126 -4.04 18.25 15.01
C GLY A 126 -3.03 19.27 14.46
N SER A 127 -1.73 19.03 14.68
CA SER A 127 -0.65 19.93 14.23
C SER A 127 -0.21 19.65 12.80
N ARG A 128 -0.30 20.65 11.91
CA ARG A 128 0.19 20.59 10.51
C ARG A 128 1.69 20.28 10.42
N TRP A 129 2.48 20.74 11.39
CA TRP A 129 3.92 20.49 11.44
C TRP A 129 4.21 19.01 11.67
N VAL A 130 3.50 18.38 12.61
CA VAL A 130 3.64 16.94 12.87
C VAL A 130 3.19 16.12 11.67
N ARG A 131 2.12 16.52 10.97
CA ARG A 131 1.72 15.88 9.70
C ARG A 131 2.86 15.93 8.69
N PHE A 132 3.37 17.13 8.41
CA PHE A 132 4.44 17.33 7.43
C PHE A 132 5.70 16.55 7.77
N LEU A 133 6.21 16.66 9.00
CA LEU A 133 7.41 15.96 9.44
C LEU A 133 7.23 14.43 9.42
N SER A 134 6.07 13.93 9.82
CA SER A 134 5.76 12.50 9.76
C SER A 134 5.75 12.00 8.32
N TYR A 135 5.10 12.72 7.39
CA TYR A 135 5.13 12.36 5.96
C TYR A 135 6.53 12.47 5.35
N ALA A 136 7.30 13.50 5.71
CA ALA A 136 8.67 13.63 5.24
C ALA A 136 9.55 12.47 5.72
N PHE A 137 9.32 11.97 6.95
CA PHE A 137 9.96 10.76 7.42
C PHE A 137 9.47 9.50 6.70
N LEU A 138 8.19 9.40 6.31
CA LEU A 138 7.71 8.31 5.46
C LEU A 138 8.43 8.28 4.12
N TRP A 139 8.83 9.44 3.57
CA TRP A 139 9.66 9.48 2.37
C TRP A 139 11.04 8.89 2.63
N CYS A 140 11.66 9.18 3.78
CA CYS A 140 12.90 8.54 4.20
C CYS A 140 12.75 7.04 4.35
N PHE A 141 11.65 6.58 4.95
CA PHE A 141 11.35 5.16 5.09
C PHE A 141 11.22 4.46 3.73
N ASN A 142 10.51 5.07 2.78
CA ASN A 142 10.43 4.55 1.40
C ASN A 142 11.80 4.53 0.71
N ALA A 143 12.59 5.60 0.83
CA ALA A 143 13.95 5.65 0.27
C ALA A 143 14.86 4.57 0.89
N TRP A 144 14.72 4.32 2.19
CA TRP A 144 15.43 3.24 2.87
C TRP A 144 15.05 1.87 2.33
N LEU A 145 13.77 1.62 2.06
CA LEU A 145 13.32 0.36 1.45
C LEU A 145 13.86 0.14 0.03
N LEU A 146 14.12 1.22 -0.74
CA LEU A 146 14.78 1.11 -2.05
C LEU A 146 16.24 0.67 -1.94
N ILE A 147 16.93 1.09 -0.88
CA ILE A 147 18.35 0.77 -0.65
C ILE A 147 18.50 -0.60 0.04
N PHE A 148 17.64 -0.87 1.03
CA PHE A 148 17.73 -2.04 1.89
C PHE A 148 16.34 -2.64 2.20
N PRO A 149 15.75 -3.41 1.27
CA PRO A 149 14.45 -4.05 1.45
C PRO A 149 14.57 -5.24 2.42
N ASN A 150 14.51 -4.99 3.73
CA ASN A 150 14.64 -6.03 4.77
C ASN A 150 13.41 -6.20 5.66
N ALA A 151 12.95 -5.11 6.25
CA ALA A 151 11.77 -5.09 7.08
C ALA A 151 10.55 -4.88 6.17
N LEU A 152 10.01 -5.98 5.64
CA LEU A 152 8.83 -5.95 4.77
C LEU A 152 7.64 -6.51 5.53
N SER A 153 6.55 -5.75 5.54
CA SER A 153 5.24 -6.16 6.05
C SER A 153 4.23 -6.05 4.90
N PRO A 154 3.27 -6.99 4.77
CA PRO A 154 2.16 -6.89 3.83
C PRO A 154 1.25 -5.68 4.13
N ASP A 155 1.19 -5.24 5.38
CA ASP A 155 0.43 -4.07 5.81
C ASP A 155 1.24 -3.15 6.75
N TRP A 156 1.10 -1.83 6.51
CA TRP A 156 1.70 -0.75 7.30
C TRP A 156 0.64 0.23 7.80
N SER A 157 -0.63 -0.18 7.86
CA SER A 157 -1.72 0.71 8.28
C SER A 157 -1.70 0.95 9.80
N GLY A 158 -2.35 2.02 10.24
CA GLY A 158 -2.43 2.41 11.65
C GLY A 158 -1.12 2.97 12.21
N PRO A 159 -0.87 2.84 13.52
CA PRO A 159 0.29 3.41 14.20
C PRO A 159 1.58 2.61 13.96
N SER A 160 1.76 2.17 12.71
CA SER A 160 2.88 1.34 12.26
C SER A 160 4.21 2.07 12.32
N ILE A 161 4.22 3.36 11.94
CA ILE A 161 5.39 4.22 11.98
C ILE A 161 5.09 5.36 12.95
N PRO A 162 5.90 5.53 14.03
CA PRO A 162 5.69 6.58 15.01
C PRO A 162 5.70 7.97 14.38
N LEU A 163 4.83 8.87 14.85
CA LEU A 163 4.78 10.25 14.38
C LEU A 163 6.05 11.01 14.77
N VAL A 164 6.42 12.01 13.97
CA VAL A 164 7.52 12.95 14.28
C VAL A 164 6.90 14.19 14.93
N GLU A 165 6.87 14.20 16.25
CA GLU A 165 6.15 15.23 17.03
C GLU A 165 7.02 16.46 17.35
N SER A 166 8.34 16.34 17.22
CA SER A 166 9.30 17.40 17.58
C SER A 166 10.37 17.59 16.52
N ILE A 167 10.85 18.83 16.39
CA ILE A 167 12.02 19.18 15.56
C ILE A 167 13.34 18.72 16.17
N ALA A 168 13.34 18.31 17.44
CA ALA A 168 14.50 17.72 18.11
C ALA A 168 14.56 16.18 17.91
N ASP A 169 13.67 15.62 17.09
CA ASP A 169 13.64 14.18 16.83
C ASP A 169 14.91 13.73 16.07
N HIS A 170 15.50 12.61 16.51
CA HIS A 170 16.68 12.00 15.91
C HIS A 170 16.53 11.66 14.41
N ARG A 171 15.29 11.61 13.89
CA ARG A 171 14.98 11.35 12.49
C ARG A 171 15.10 12.57 11.57
N ILE A 172 15.11 13.79 12.13
CA ILE A 172 15.18 15.05 11.37
C ILE A 172 16.39 15.13 10.43
N PRO A 173 17.62 14.73 10.83
CA PRO A 173 18.77 14.74 9.91
C PRO A 173 18.54 13.90 8.65
N ALA A 174 17.89 12.74 8.75
CA ALA A 174 17.58 11.90 7.60
C ALA A 174 16.55 12.56 6.66
N ILE A 175 15.58 13.28 7.22
CA ILE A 175 14.62 14.07 6.46
C ILE A 175 15.34 15.18 5.69
N CYS A 176 16.18 15.95 6.38
CA CYS A 176 16.97 17.02 5.75
C CYS A 176 17.85 16.47 4.62
N LEU A 177 18.55 15.36 4.85
CA LEU A 177 19.38 14.72 3.83
C LEU A 177 18.57 14.31 2.60
N LEU A 178 17.42 13.67 2.79
CA LEU A 178 16.57 13.27 1.68
C LEU A 178 16.03 14.47 0.91
N VAL A 179 15.53 15.50 1.61
CA VAL A 179 14.99 16.71 0.98
C VAL A 179 16.08 17.43 0.18
N VAL A 180 17.29 17.53 0.71
CA VAL A 180 18.45 18.09 -0.02
C VAL A 180 18.77 17.24 -1.24
N ALA A 181 18.82 15.91 -1.12
CA ALA A 181 19.08 15.02 -2.25
C ALA A 181 18.01 15.15 -3.37
N LEU A 182 16.73 15.21 -3.00
CA LEU A 182 15.63 15.42 -3.93
C LEU A 182 15.67 16.81 -4.57
N ALA A 183 16.02 17.85 -3.81
CA ALA A 183 16.20 19.20 -4.33
C ALA A 183 17.37 19.28 -5.32
N LEU A 184 18.50 18.65 -5.02
CA LEU A 184 19.65 18.57 -5.93
C LEU A 184 19.30 17.79 -7.21
N LEU A 185 18.57 16.68 -7.09
CA LEU A 185 18.07 15.93 -8.24
C LEU A 185 17.14 16.80 -9.09
N LEU A 186 16.19 17.51 -8.46
CA LEU A 186 15.30 18.43 -9.16
C LEU A 186 16.09 19.53 -9.88
N LEU A 187 17.01 20.21 -9.20
CA LEU A 187 17.85 21.25 -9.80
C LEU A 187 18.68 20.71 -10.96
N HIS A 188 19.28 19.53 -10.83
CA HIS A 188 20.03 18.90 -11.90
C HIS A 188 19.14 18.55 -13.10
N THR A 189 17.91 18.10 -12.85
CA THR A 189 16.95 17.79 -13.91
C THR A 189 16.43 19.03 -14.62
N LEU A 190 16.22 20.14 -13.88
CA LEU A 190 15.87 21.42 -14.46
C LEU A 190 17.02 21.96 -15.30
N ALA A 191 18.26 21.95 -14.79
CA ALA A 191 19.43 22.33 -15.58
C ALA A 191 19.55 21.47 -16.85
N ALA A 192 19.35 20.15 -16.72
CA ALA A 192 19.30 19.24 -17.85
C ALA A 192 18.08 19.45 -18.76
N ALA A 193 16.97 20.05 -18.33
CA ALA A 193 15.84 20.37 -19.22
C ALA A 193 16.06 21.71 -19.96
N TRP A 194 16.73 22.65 -19.29
CA TRP A 194 16.93 24.04 -19.75
C TRP A 194 18.22 24.26 -20.54
N ALA A 195 19.21 23.37 -20.43
CA ALA A 195 20.44 23.49 -21.21
C ALA A 195 20.13 23.54 -22.73
N PRO A 196 20.85 24.35 -23.52
CA PRO A 196 20.64 24.40 -24.97
C PRO A 196 20.78 23.00 -25.58
N ALA A 197 19.94 22.68 -26.57
CA ALA A 197 20.09 21.41 -27.27
C ALA A 197 21.43 21.42 -28.02
N PRO A 198 22.25 20.35 -27.90
CA PRO A 198 23.47 20.28 -28.70
C PRO A 198 23.14 20.25 -30.20
N PRO A 199 24.12 20.55 -31.06
CA PRO A 199 23.93 20.42 -32.50
C PRO A 199 23.41 19.01 -32.82
N PRO A 200 22.40 18.91 -33.70
CA PRO A 200 21.66 17.68 -33.95
C PRO A 200 22.60 16.59 -34.48
N ASN A 201 22.77 15.52 -33.71
CA ASN A 201 23.36 14.27 -34.20
C ASN A 201 22.26 13.50 -34.98
N PRO A 202 22.57 12.94 -36.17
CA PRO A 202 21.58 12.28 -37.03
C PRO A 202 20.90 11.05 -36.40
N VAL A 203 21.44 10.49 -35.32
CA VAL A 203 20.90 9.28 -34.68
C VAL A 203 20.18 9.57 -33.36
N TYR A 204 20.71 10.47 -32.51
CA TYR A 204 20.10 10.84 -31.22
C TYR A 204 20.33 12.31 -30.91
N PRO A 205 19.29 13.13 -30.66
CA PRO A 205 19.48 14.58 -30.66
C PRO A 205 19.80 15.17 -29.29
N LEU A 206 19.71 14.37 -28.20
CA LEU A 206 20.28 14.68 -26.88
C LEU A 206 21.37 13.67 -26.49
N PRO A 207 22.40 14.08 -25.71
CA PRO A 207 23.41 13.17 -25.19
C PRO A 207 22.73 12.08 -24.35
N ALA A 208 23.27 10.86 -24.39
CA ALA A 208 22.73 9.73 -23.66
C ALA A 208 22.51 10.08 -22.18
N SER A 209 23.50 10.67 -21.50
CA SER A 209 23.41 11.08 -20.09
C SER A 209 22.17 11.91 -19.77
N ARG A 210 21.88 12.93 -20.58
CA ARG A 210 20.75 13.85 -20.42
C ARG A 210 19.40 13.13 -20.51
N ARG A 211 19.26 12.21 -21.47
CA ARG A 211 18.04 11.40 -21.65
C ARG A 211 17.80 10.46 -20.46
N HIS A 212 18.85 9.80 -19.99
CA HIS A 212 18.74 8.91 -18.84
C HIS A 212 18.39 9.68 -17.55
N ILE A 213 18.98 10.86 -17.31
CA ILE A 213 18.69 11.70 -16.13
C ILE A 213 17.21 12.14 -16.13
N LEU A 214 16.70 12.64 -17.25
CA LEU A 214 15.31 13.10 -17.35
C LEU A 214 14.32 11.94 -17.18
N THR A 215 14.62 10.78 -17.77
CA THR A 215 13.79 9.57 -17.62
C THR A 215 13.80 9.08 -16.17
N ALA A 216 14.98 8.99 -15.56
CA ALA A 216 15.14 8.53 -14.18
C ALA A 216 14.40 9.46 -13.20
N ALA A 217 14.55 10.77 -13.37
CA ALA A 217 13.86 11.76 -12.55
C ALA A 217 12.34 11.77 -12.74
N TYR A 218 11.83 11.50 -13.95
CA TYR A 218 10.40 11.34 -14.17
C TYR A 218 9.85 10.23 -13.25
N PHE A 219 10.45 9.04 -13.32
CA PHE A 219 9.99 7.89 -12.54
C PHE A 219 10.25 8.06 -11.04
N THR A 220 11.33 8.72 -10.64
CA THR A 220 11.63 8.96 -9.22
C THR A 220 10.81 10.10 -8.62
N LEU A 221 10.69 11.26 -9.27
CA LEU A 221 10.06 12.45 -8.69
C LEU A 221 8.56 12.50 -8.97
N ILE A 222 8.15 12.43 -10.24
CA ILE A 222 6.75 12.64 -10.63
C ILE A 222 5.88 11.47 -10.14
N ALA A 223 6.33 10.23 -10.33
CA ALA A 223 5.56 9.08 -9.85
C ALA A 223 5.49 9.02 -8.31
N PHE A 224 6.54 9.48 -7.62
CA PHE A 224 6.54 9.57 -6.17
C PHE A 224 5.60 10.67 -5.67
N ILE A 225 5.67 11.88 -6.23
CA ILE A 225 4.83 13.02 -5.83
C ILE A 225 3.32 12.69 -5.90
N LEU A 226 2.90 11.94 -6.92
CA LEU A 226 1.50 11.53 -7.08
C LEU A 226 1.03 10.55 -6.00
N SER A 227 1.94 9.88 -5.30
CA SER A 227 1.64 8.87 -4.28
C SER A 227 2.15 9.23 -2.87
N SER A 228 2.86 10.34 -2.71
CA SER A 228 3.63 10.71 -1.49
C SER A 228 2.82 11.38 -0.37
N ASN A 229 1.48 11.38 -0.47
CA ASN A 229 0.56 12.07 0.44
C ASN A 229 0.72 13.62 0.46
N LEU A 230 1.39 14.21 -0.54
CA LEU A 230 1.61 15.65 -0.59
C LEU A 230 0.37 16.45 -0.99
N PHE A 231 -0.41 15.95 -1.96
CA PHE A 231 -1.63 16.61 -2.45
C PHE A 231 -2.90 16.10 -1.78
N THR A 232 -2.99 14.79 -1.55
CA THR A 232 -4.13 14.13 -0.94
C THR A 232 -3.64 13.04 -0.02
N TYR A 233 -4.13 13.04 1.22
CA TYR A 233 -3.84 11.97 2.16
C TYR A 233 -4.52 10.69 1.72
N VAL A 234 -3.81 9.57 1.87
CA VAL A 234 -4.36 8.25 1.60
C VAL A 234 -4.15 7.34 2.82
N GLY A 235 -5.07 6.39 3.01
CA GLY A 235 -5.13 5.55 4.21
C GLY A 235 -3.89 4.68 4.44
N PHE A 236 -3.09 4.39 3.42
CA PHE A 236 -1.87 3.59 3.59
C PHE A 236 -0.66 4.47 3.96
N VAL A 237 0.02 4.12 5.05
CA VAL A 237 1.26 4.77 5.52
C VAL A 237 2.43 4.46 4.59
N VAL A 238 2.58 3.19 4.20
CA VAL A 238 3.56 2.70 3.22
C VAL A 238 2.84 1.78 2.25
N ALA A 239 3.03 1.96 0.95
CA ALA A 239 2.33 1.19 -0.07
C ALA A 239 3.24 0.82 -1.24
N ASP A 240 2.87 -0.22 -1.96
CA ASP A 240 3.55 -0.63 -3.19
C ASP A 240 3.61 0.52 -4.22
N ARG A 241 2.55 1.33 -4.32
CA ARG A 241 2.49 2.46 -5.24
C ARG A 241 3.53 3.56 -5.01
N THR A 242 3.98 3.77 -3.77
CA THR A 242 5.03 4.75 -3.45
C THR A 242 6.43 4.23 -3.78
N LEU A 243 6.55 2.94 -4.08
CA LEU A 243 7.82 2.26 -4.34
C LEU A 243 7.94 1.73 -5.76
N TYR A 244 6.86 1.25 -6.39
CA TYR A 244 6.93 0.53 -7.66
C TYR A 244 7.49 1.39 -8.80
N LEU A 245 6.84 2.49 -9.18
CA LEU A 245 7.35 3.39 -10.22
C LEU A 245 8.63 4.13 -9.78
N PRO A 246 8.73 4.64 -8.53
CA PRO A 246 9.99 5.22 -8.05
C PRO A 246 11.18 4.28 -8.05
N SER A 247 10.98 2.97 -7.86
CA SER A 247 12.05 1.96 -7.94
C SER A 247 12.65 1.85 -9.33
N PHE A 248 11.83 2.00 -10.39
CA PHE A 248 12.32 2.02 -11.75
C PHE A 248 13.23 3.24 -11.99
N GLY A 249 12.83 4.41 -11.51
CA GLY A 249 13.67 5.61 -11.55
C GLY A 249 14.95 5.45 -10.72
N PHE A 250 14.85 4.87 -9.53
CA PHE A 250 16.00 4.57 -8.67
C PHE A 250 17.00 3.62 -9.34
N CYS A 251 16.55 2.56 -10.00
CA CYS A 251 17.41 1.64 -10.76
C CYS A 251 18.16 2.36 -11.89
N LEU A 252 17.49 3.28 -12.60
CA LEU A 252 18.14 4.10 -13.62
C LEU A 252 19.20 5.03 -13.01
N LEU A 253 18.89 5.73 -11.91
CA LEU A 253 19.86 6.56 -11.20
C LEU A 253 21.06 5.76 -10.68
N LEU A 254 20.81 4.56 -10.14
CA LEU A 254 21.86 3.66 -9.66
C LEU A 254 22.76 3.21 -10.81
N SER A 255 22.18 2.87 -11.96
CA SER A 255 22.96 2.49 -13.15
C SER A 255 23.86 3.64 -13.63
N LEU A 256 23.36 4.88 -13.60
CA LEU A 256 24.13 6.07 -13.95
C LEU A 256 25.25 6.34 -12.93
N LEU A 257 24.96 6.17 -11.64
CA LEU A 257 25.96 6.30 -10.58
C LEU A 257 27.10 5.29 -10.76
N LEU A 258 26.76 4.01 -10.99
CA LEU A 258 27.76 2.96 -11.21
C LEU A 258 28.61 3.22 -12.46
N ALA A 259 27.98 3.67 -13.55
CA ALA A 259 28.69 4.05 -14.78
C ALA A 259 29.61 5.26 -14.56
N TRP A 260 29.15 6.27 -13.80
CA TRP A 260 29.95 7.44 -13.46
C TRP A 260 31.16 7.07 -12.58
N LEU A 261 30.98 6.21 -11.57
CA LEU A 261 32.06 5.70 -10.73
C LEU A 261 33.09 4.90 -11.54
N ALA A 262 32.64 4.06 -12.48
CA ALA A 262 33.51 3.32 -13.40
C ALA A 262 34.30 4.28 -14.33
N ALA A 263 33.68 5.35 -14.80
CA ALA A 263 34.35 6.35 -15.63
C ALA A 263 35.37 7.20 -14.84
N TRP A 264 35.05 7.58 -13.60
CA TRP A 264 35.94 8.37 -12.74
C TRP A 264 37.22 7.60 -12.36
N THR A 265 37.13 6.28 -12.34
CA THR A 265 38.26 5.38 -12.03
C THR A 265 39.12 5.03 -13.25
N SER A 266 38.74 5.51 -14.44
CA SER A 266 39.54 5.38 -15.66
C SER A 266 40.40 6.65 -15.88
N PRO A 267 41.72 6.54 -16.18
CA PRO A 267 42.54 7.69 -16.48
C PRO A 267 41.96 8.41 -17.71
N ARG A 268 41.83 9.73 -17.60
CA ARG A 268 41.50 10.58 -18.75
C ARG A 268 42.62 10.41 -19.78
N PRO A 269 42.33 10.15 -21.06
CA PRO A 269 43.37 10.20 -22.08
C PRO A 269 43.99 11.59 -22.05
N ASN A 270 45.33 11.67 -21.93
CA ASN A 270 46.06 12.94 -21.98
C ASN A 270 45.71 13.65 -23.29
N ALA A 271 45.08 14.82 -23.18
CA ALA A 271 44.93 15.73 -24.30
C ALA A 271 46.31 16.37 -24.56
N GLY A 272 47.12 15.72 -25.39
CA GLY A 272 48.45 16.21 -25.77
C GLY A 272 49.49 15.15 -26.08
N ALA A 273 49.11 14.02 -26.70
CA ALA A 273 50.06 13.03 -27.21
C ALA A 273 49.93 12.90 -28.74
N GLU A 274 50.05 14.02 -29.43
CA GLU A 274 50.65 14.06 -30.76
C GLU A 274 51.96 14.84 -30.59
N GLU A 275 53.05 14.28 -31.13
CA GLU A 275 54.45 14.77 -31.07
C GLU A 275 55.22 14.53 -29.77
N GLU A 276 55.96 13.42 -29.70
CA GLU A 276 57.42 13.44 -29.90
C GLU A 276 58.02 12.03 -29.83
N SER A 277 58.86 11.76 -30.81
CA SER A 277 59.71 10.58 -30.93
C SER A 277 60.92 10.63 -29.99
N ASN A 278 61.34 9.45 -29.54
CA ASN A 278 62.73 8.98 -29.30
C ASN A 278 63.33 8.92 -27.86
N VAL A 279 63.78 7.68 -27.54
CA VAL A 279 64.93 7.22 -26.70
C VAL A 279 64.82 7.14 -25.16
N GLY A 280 65.04 5.92 -24.63
CA GLY A 280 65.67 5.66 -23.31
C GLY A 280 65.02 4.58 -22.43
N PRO A 281 65.74 3.55 -21.91
CA PRO A 281 65.15 2.41 -21.20
C PRO A 281 65.19 2.51 -19.66
N ALA A 282 64.31 1.73 -19.03
CA ALA A 282 64.31 1.25 -17.64
C ALA A 282 64.08 2.26 -16.51
N GLY A 283 62.87 2.21 -15.95
CA GLY A 283 62.52 2.77 -14.65
C GLY A 283 61.21 2.17 -14.14
N SER A 284 61.31 1.28 -13.15
CA SER A 284 60.27 0.82 -12.22
C SER A 284 58.82 0.75 -12.75
N GLN A 285 58.37 -0.45 -13.10
CA GLN A 285 56.94 -0.80 -13.13
C GLN A 285 56.38 -0.66 -11.71
N GLU A 286 55.88 0.52 -11.34
CA GLU A 286 54.87 0.60 -10.31
C GLU A 286 53.60 -0.08 -10.84
N ALA A 287 53.13 -1.08 -10.11
CA ALA A 287 51.93 -1.85 -10.41
C ALA A 287 50.67 -0.97 -10.32
N GLY A 288 50.47 -0.10 -11.31
CA GLY A 288 49.23 0.63 -11.50
C GLY A 288 48.12 -0.35 -11.80
N ARG A 289 47.24 -0.60 -10.83
CA ARG A 289 46.00 -1.39 -11.03
C ARG A 289 45.30 -0.88 -12.28
N SER A 290 45.11 -1.76 -13.28
CA SER A 290 44.53 -1.34 -14.54
C SER A 290 43.14 -0.75 -14.31
N PRO A 291 42.79 0.38 -14.92
CA PRO A 291 41.51 1.07 -14.73
C PRO A 291 40.28 0.23 -15.07
N ARG A 292 40.47 -0.76 -15.96
CA ARG A 292 39.44 -1.75 -16.27
C ARG A 292 39.14 -2.65 -15.07
N ALA A 293 40.14 -3.01 -14.27
CA ALA A 293 39.96 -3.87 -13.09
C ALA A 293 39.08 -3.21 -12.03
N LEU A 294 39.17 -1.89 -11.84
CA LEU A 294 38.34 -1.16 -10.88
C LEU A 294 36.88 -1.00 -11.37
N SER A 295 36.67 -0.78 -12.67
CA SER A 295 35.32 -0.80 -13.27
C SER A 295 34.67 -2.18 -13.13
N TYR A 296 35.41 -3.26 -13.39
CA TYR A 296 34.93 -4.63 -13.17
C TYR A 296 34.66 -4.91 -11.69
N LEU A 297 35.44 -4.34 -10.77
CA LEU A 297 35.21 -4.46 -9.33
C LEU A 297 33.88 -3.79 -8.91
N VAL A 298 33.61 -2.58 -9.38
CA VAL A 298 32.34 -1.88 -9.10
C VAL A 298 31.14 -2.68 -9.63
N LEU A 299 31.24 -3.21 -10.85
CA LEU A 299 30.20 -4.06 -11.43
C LEU A 299 30.04 -5.36 -10.62
N ALA A 300 31.13 -6.02 -10.27
CA ALA A 300 31.13 -7.26 -9.50
C ALA A 300 30.53 -7.05 -8.10
N LEU A 301 30.82 -5.92 -7.44
CA LEU A 301 30.20 -5.55 -6.17
C LEU A 301 28.68 -5.33 -6.32
N GLY A 302 28.25 -4.62 -7.37
CA GLY A 302 26.83 -4.43 -7.67
C GLY A 302 26.09 -5.75 -7.92
N VAL A 303 26.69 -6.64 -8.72
CA VAL A 303 26.17 -8.00 -8.96
C VAL A 303 26.17 -8.83 -7.68
N GLY A 304 27.22 -8.73 -6.85
CA GLY A 304 27.31 -9.42 -5.57
C GLY A 304 26.19 -9.00 -4.62
N VAL A 305 26.00 -7.69 -4.41
CA VAL A 305 24.94 -7.14 -3.56
C VAL A 305 23.54 -7.54 -4.07
N THR A 306 23.29 -7.43 -5.38
CA THR A 306 21.99 -7.83 -5.96
C THR A 306 21.76 -9.34 -5.85
N SER A 307 22.80 -10.16 -6.03
CA SER A 307 22.72 -11.62 -5.87
C SER A 307 22.43 -12.03 -4.43
N MET A 308 22.91 -11.26 -3.43
CA MET A 308 22.58 -11.50 -2.01
C MET A 308 21.09 -11.32 -1.70
N TYR A 309 20.37 -10.51 -2.48
CA TYR A 309 18.92 -10.33 -2.31
C TYR A 309 18.10 -11.49 -2.87
N LEU A 310 18.64 -12.31 -3.78
CA LEU A 310 17.93 -13.44 -4.37
C LEU A 310 17.51 -14.51 -3.35
N PRO A 311 18.40 -15.07 -2.50
CA PRO A 311 17.99 -16.05 -1.50
C PRO A 311 17.02 -15.45 -0.47
N LYS A 312 17.20 -14.17 -0.15
CA LYS A 312 16.30 -13.44 0.75
C LYS A 312 14.91 -13.28 0.16
N GLN A 313 14.81 -12.94 -1.13
CA GLN A 313 13.54 -12.84 -1.84
C GLN A 313 12.86 -14.21 -1.92
N GLN A 314 13.61 -15.28 -2.22
CA GLN A 314 13.08 -16.64 -2.24
C GLN A 314 12.56 -17.08 -0.85
N ALA A 315 13.33 -16.81 0.21
CA ALA A 315 12.92 -17.09 1.58
C ALA A 315 11.68 -16.27 1.98
N GLN A 316 11.56 -15.02 1.52
CA GLN A 316 10.38 -14.20 1.73
C GLN A 316 9.17 -14.77 1.01
N SER A 317 9.29 -15.12 -0.28
CA SER A 317 8.21 -15.72 -1.07
C SER A 317 7.72 -17.03 -0.45
N HIS A 318 8.64 -17.87 0.05
CA HIS A 318 8.29 -19.09 0.77
C HIS A 318 7.53 -18.77 2.06
N ARG A 319 8.03 -17.86 2.91
CA ARG A 319 7.34 -17.43 4.13
C ARG A 319 5.96 -16.84 3.85
N TRP A 320 5.80 -16.13 2.73
CA TRP A 320 4.54 -15.49 2.35
C TRP A 320 3.52 -16.46 1.76
N SER A 321 3.92 -17.70 1.46
CA SER A 321 3.00 -18.75 1.00
C SER A 321 2.22 -19.43 2.15
N ASP A 322 2.74 -19.35 3.38
CA ASP A 322 2.08 -19.86 4.58
C ASP A 322 1.47 -18.70 5.39
N PRO A 323 0.16 -18.70 5.70
CA PRO A 323 -0.48 -17.61 6.43
C PRO A 323 0.11 -17.34 7.82
N VAL A 324 0.54 -18.37 8.56
CA VAL A 324 1.12 -18.23 9.90
C VAL A 324 2.49 -17.55 9.81
N LEU A 325 3.32 -17.94 8.85
CA LEU A 325 4.63 -17.33 8.62
C LEU A 325 4.50 -15.92 8.04
N LEU A 326 3.58 -15.69 7.10
CA LEU A 326 3.30 -14.38 6.50
C LEU A 326 2.96 -13.35 7.58
N TRP A 327 1.92 -13.64 8.36
CA TRP A 327 1.43 -12.72 9.37
C TRP A 327 2.30 -12.71 10.63
N GLY A 328 3.00 -13.81 10.93
CA GLY A 328 3.99 -13.86 12.00
C GLY A 328 5.18 -12.94 11.73
N GLU A 329 5.71 -12.92 10.50
CA GLU A 329 6.74 -11.96 10.09
C GLU A 329 6.20 -10.53 10.04
N ALA A 330 4.96 -10.33 9.56
CA ALA A 330 4.30 -9.02 9.57
C ALA A 330 4.20 -8.45 10.99
N TYR A 331 3.74 -9.27 11.94
CA TYR A 331 3.64 -8.91 13.35
C TYR A 331 5.01 -8.71 13.99
N ARG A 332 6.04 -9.48 13.61
CA ARG A 332 7.41 -9.28 14.09
C ARG A 332 8.00 -7.96 13.59
N VAL A 333 7.77 -7.61 12.33
CA VAL A 333 8.28 -6.38 11.70
C VAL A 333 7.53 -5.15 12.21
N ASN A 334 6.22 -5.27 12.33
CA ASN A 334 5.32 -4.19 12.69
C ASN A 334 4.28 -4.71 13.70
N PRO A 335 4.70 -4.89 14.97
CA PRO A 335 3.81 -5.40 16.00
C PRO A 335 2.70 -4.41 16.29
N ASN A 336 2.93 -3.11 16.12
CA ASN A 336 2.00 -2.02 16.46
C ASN A 336 0.74 -1.98 15.59
N SER A 337 0.76 -2.58 14.39
CA SER A 337 -0.44 -2.73 13.57
C SER A 337 -1.40 -3.75 14.19
N CYS A 338 -2.59 -3.28 14.58
CA CYS A 338 -3.70 -4.13 15.01
C CYS A 338 -4.13 -5.10 13.91
N ILE A 339 -4.01 -4.74 12.63
CA ILE A 339 -4.31 -5.61 11.50
C ILE A 339 -3.34 -6.79 11.49
N ASN A 340 -2.03 -6.52 11.57
CA ASN A 340 -1.03 -7.59 11.58
C ASN A 340 -1.20 -8.55 12.76
N GLY A 341 -1.46 -8.00 13.96
CA GLY A 341 -1.70 -8.82 15.14
C GLY A 341 -2.98 -9.64 15.04
N ASN A 342 -4.07 -9.05 14.53
CA ASN A 342 -5.33 -9.74 14.32
C ASN A 342 -5.23 -10.87 13.29
N GLU A 343 -4.60 -10.62 12.15
CA GLU A 343 -4.43 -11.63 11.10
C GLU A 343 -3.45 -12.73 11.51
N TYR A 344 -2.39 -12.39 12.27
CA TYR A 344 -1.49 -13.39 12.82
C TYR A 344 -2.18 -14.27 13.86
N GLY A 345 -2.90 -13.68 14.80
CA GLY A 345 -3.68 -14.40 15.80
C GLY A 345 -4.72 -15.34 15.18
N MET A 346 -5.46 -14.87 14.17
CA MET A 346 -6.41 -15.72 13.47
C MET A 346 -5.74 -16.83 12.64
N SER A 347 -4.59 -16.55 12.04
CA SER A 347 -3.81 -17.58 11.35
C SER A 347 -3.33 -18.68 12.30
N LEU A 348 -2.90 -18.32 13.52
CA LEU A 348 -2.57 -19.26 14.59
C LEU A 348 -3.79 -20.09 15.02
N CYS A 349 -4.97 -19.48 15.19
CA CYS A 349 -6.21 -20.20 15.47
C CYS A 349 -6.54 -21.22 14.37
N ASN A 350 -6.45 -20.81 13.11
CA ASN A 350 -6.73 -21.68 11.96
C ASN A 350 -5.71 -22.82 11.83
N ALA A 351 -4.48 -22.62 12.28
CA ALA A 351 -3.45 -23.64 12.36
C ALA A 351 -3.55 -24.54 13.62
N GLY A 352 -4.65 -24.46 14.38
CA GLY A 352 -4.88 -25.29 15.57
C GLY A 352 -4.03 -24.88 16.79
N ARG A 353 -3.55 -23.62 16.83
CA ARG A 353 -2.71 -23.05 17.91
C ARG A 353 -3.39 -21.88 18.63
N PRO A 354 -4.63 -22.04 19.15
CA PRO A 354 -5.37 -20.92 19.74
C PRO A 354 -4.76 -20.38 21.05
N ARG A 355 -3.99 -21.19 21.80
CA ARG A 355 -3.27 -20.70 22.99
C ARG A 355 -2.14 -19.73 22.63
N ASP A 356 -1.45 -19.98 21.54
CA ASP A 356 -0.42 -19.07 21.01
C ASP A 356 -1.03 -17.80 20.40
N ALA A 357 -2.28 -17.90 19.89
CA ALA A 357 -3.01 -16.76 19.34
C ALA A 357 -3.44 -15.75 20.42
N PHE A 358 -3.79 -16.24 21.62
CA PHE A 358 -4.29 -15.42 22.73
C PHE A 358 -3.43 -14.18 23.05
N PRO A 359 -2.10 -14.29 23.33
CA PRO A 359 -1.31 -13.11 23.69
C PRO A 359 -1.25 -12.07 22.58
N VAL A 360 -1.25 -12.49 21.31
CA VAL A 360 -1.22 -11.61 20.14
C VAL A 360 -2.55 -10.86 19.99
N LEU A 361 -3.67 -11.59 20.10
CA LEU A 361 -5.02 -11.03 19.98
C LEU A 361 -5.38 -10.16 21.18
N TRP A 362 -4.93 -10.53 22.38
CA TRP A 362 -5.10 -9.73 23.58
C TRP A 362 -4.38 -8.39 23.44
N GLU A 363 -3.13 -8.41 22.99
CA GLU A 363 -2.35 -7.19 22.79
C GLU A 363 -2.97 -6.30 21.70
N SER A 364 -3.45 -6.89 20.60
CA SER A 364 -4.16 -6.17 19.54
C SER A 364 -5.45 -5.52 20.06
N HIS A 365 -6.25 -6.26 20.82
CA HIS A 365 -7.46 -5.75 21.45
C HIS A 365 -7.18 -4.64 22.46
N ARG A 366 -6.17 -4.82 23.30
CA ARG A 366 -5.75 -3.84 24.31
C ARG A 366 -5.32 -2.53 23.67
N ARG A 367 -4.64 -2.56 22.52
CA ARG A 367 -4.21 -1.35 21.81
C ARG A 367 -5.37 -0.59 21.17
N GLU A 368 -6.30 -1.32 20.55
CA GLU A 368 -7.55 -0.72 20.05
C GLU A 368 -8.32 0.00 21.17
N LEU A 369 -8.33 -0.57 22.39
CA LEU A 369 -8.91 0.08 23.56
C LEU A 369 -8.08 1.28 24.05
N ALA A 370 -6.74 1.15 24.07
CA ALA A 370 -5.81 2.13 24.63
C ALA A 370 -5.60 3.38 23.75
N HIS A 371 -5.81 3.30 22.43
CA HIS A 371 -5.73 4.45 21.52
C HIS A 371 -6.88 5.48 21.70
N GLY A 372 -7.44 5.60 22.91
CA GLY A 372 -8.36 6.67 23.32
C GLY A 372 -9.84 6.41 23.06
N TYR A 373 -10.18 5.18 22.68
CA TYR A 373 -11.50 4.72 22.31
C TYR A 373 -12.61 4.77 23.37
N PHE A 374 -12.43 3.92 24.39
CA PHE A 374 -13.55 3.30 25.09
C PHE A 374 -13.97 4.05 26.36
N SER A 375 -13.06 4.78 27.02
CA SER A 375 -13.38 5.52 28.26
C SER A 375 -13.96 6.90 28.03
N ASP A 376 -13.47 7.64 27.02
CA ASP A 376 -13.80 9.08 26.88
C ASP A 376 -14.62 9.44 25.62
N SER A 377 -14.54 8.69 24.51
CA SER A 377 -15.26 9.07 23.27
C SER A 377 -16.69 8.56 23.14
N ILE A 378 -17.04 7.45 23.80
CA ILE A 378 -18.45 7.04 23.93
C ILE A 378 -19.23 8.10 24.73
N ARG A 379 -18.54 8.89 25.56
CA ARG A 379 -19.11 10.03 26.31
C ARG A 379 -19.12 11.35 25.54
N GLN A 380 -18.21 11.58 24.59
CA GLN A 380 -18.22 12.83 23.82
C GLN A 380 -19.26 12.78 22.71
N ARG A 381 -20.42 13.40 22.97
CA ARG A 381 -21.54 13.60 22.01
C ARG A 381 -21.19 14.42 20.75
N GLN A 382 -19.92 14.77 20.52
CA GLN A 382 -19.50 15.65 19.41
C GLN A 382 -18.97 14.89 18.17
N GLU A 383 -18.73 13.58 18.24
CA GLU A 383 -18.44 12.78 17.04
C GLU A 383 -19.72 12.42 16.29
N GLY A 384 -19.70 12.49 14.96
CA GLY A 384 -20.81 12.04 14.11
C GLY A 384 -21.09 10.54 14.31
N SER A 385 -22.37 10.16 14.25
CA SER A 385 -22.86 8.79 14.52
C SER A 385 -22.14 7.72 13.69
N GLU A 386 -21.82 7.99 12.42
CA GLU A 386 -21.14 7.03 11.53
C GLU A 386 -19.69 6.72 11.95
N ALA A 387 -18.91 7.72 12.37
CA ALA A 387 -17.53 7.52 12.80
C ALA A 387 -17.47 6.67 14.08
N ARG A 388 -18.39 6.93 15.02
CA ARG A 388 -18.56 6.14 16.24
C ARG A 388 -18.89 4.68 15.93
N TRP A 389 -19.82 4.41 15.02
CA TRP A 389 -20.22 3.04 14.67
C TRP A 389 -19.11 2.27 13.95
N SER A 390 -18.37 2.93 13.05
CA SER A 390 -17.20 2.34 12.37
C SER A 390 -16.17 1.87 13.41
N ARG A 391 -15.85 2.74 14.36
CA ARG A 391 -14.88 2.43 15.41
C ARG A 391 -15.34 1.30 16.34
N LEU A 392 -16.59 1.35 16.78
CA LEU A 392 -17.17 0.29 17.60
C LEU A 392 -17.12 -1.06 16.87
N THR A 393 -17.40 -1.07 15.57
CA THR A 393 -17.30 -2.27 14.73
C THR A 393 -15.89 -2.85 14.77
N THR A 394 -14.84 -2.04 14.59
CA THR A 394 -13.44 -2.49 14.63
C THR A 394 -13.07 -3.12 15.97
N ILE A 395 -13.49 -2.49 17.07
CA ILE A 395 -13.25 -3.00 18.43
C ILE A 395 -13.95 -4.35 18.63
N MET A 396 -15.21 -4.47 18.21
CA MET A 396 -16.00 -5.69 18.38
C MET A 396 -15.51 -6.83 17.49
N GLN A 397 -15.00 -6.53 16.29
CA GLN A 397 -14.34 -7.53 15.45
C GLN A 397 -13.07 -8.07 16.11
N THR A 398 -12.24 -7.19 16.69
CA THR A 398 -11.02 -7.61 17.40
C THR A 398 -11.36 -8.42 18.65
N ARG A 399 -12.39 -7.99 19.41
CA ARG A 399 -12.93 -8.71 20.57
C ARG A 399 -13.41 -10.11 20.17
N PHE A 400 -14.16 -10.23 19.07
CA PHE A 400 -14.62 -11.51 18.54
C PHE A 400 -13.46 -12.46 18.22
N LYS A 401 -12.41 -11.98 17.55
CA LYS A 401 -11.21 -12.78 17.24
C LYS A 401 -10.57 -13.32 18.53
N LEU A 402 -10.42 -12.46 19.55
CA LEU A 402 -9.89 -12.83 20.87
C LEU A 402 -10.74 -13.90 21.59
N VAL A 403 -12.05 -13.70 21.70
CA VAL A 403 -12.92 -14.67 22.41
C VAL A 403 -13.05 -15.98 21.66
N THR A 404 -12.92 -15.95 20.32
CA THR A 404 -12.85 -17.16 19.50
C THR A 404 -11.60 -17.98 19.82
N ALA A 405 -10.43 -17.33 19.96
CA ALA A 405 -9.20 -18.00 20.36
C ALA A 405 -9.34 -18.62 21.77
N LEU A 406 -9.88 -17.87 22.72
CA LEU A 406 -10.13 -18.38 24.09
C LEU A 406 -11.07 -19.58 24.09
N GLY A 407 -12.19 -19.51 23.38
CA GLY A 407 -13.15 -20.62 23.27
C GLY A 407 -12.53 -21.86 22.63
N ASN A 408 -11.74 -21.70 21.55
CA ASN A 408 -11.02 -22.80 20.90
C ASN A 408 -9.93 -23.41 21.80
N ALA A 409 -9.37 -22.63 22.73
CA ALA A 409 -8.39 -23.09 23.72
C ALA A 409 -9.03 -23.78 24.96
N GLY A 410 -10.37 -23.80 25.05
CA GLY A 410 -11.12 -24.31 26.21
C GLY A 410 -11.20 -23.32 27.39
N GLU A 411 -10.80 -22.07 27.18
CA GLU A 411 -10.68 -21.02 28.20
C GLU A 411 -11.97 -20.19 28.30
N CYS A 412 -13.13 -20.85 28.29
CA CYS A 412 -14.44 -20.19 28.26
C CYS A 412 -14.71 -19.31 29.48
N ALA A 413 -14.12 -19.63 30.64
CA ALA A 413 -14.17 -18.77 31.83
C ALA A 413 -13.56 -17.37 31.58
N LYS A 414 -12.52 -17.27 30.73
CA LYS A 414 -11.91 -16.00 30.32
C LYS A 414 -12.69 -15.34 29.18
N ALA A 415 -13.32 -16.12 28.29
CA ALA A 415 -14.06 -15.61 27.14
C ALA A 415 -15.40 -14.98 27.53
N ASN A 416 -16.17 -15.62 28.42
CA ASN A 416 -17.53 -15.22 28.78
C ASN A 416 -17.67 -13.75 29.22
N PRO A 417 -16.87 -13.19 30.14
CA PRO A 417 -17.02 -11.80 30.54
C PRO A 417 -16.80 -10.82 29.37
N LEU A 418 -15.87 -11.14 28.47
CA LEU A 418 -15.61 -10.32 27.27
C LEU A 418 -16.77 -10.40 26.27
N ILE A 419 -17.39 -11.58 26.13
CA ILE A 419 -18.56 -11.80 25.27
C ILE A 419 -19.75 -11.00 25.80
N GLU A 420 -20.03 -11.09 27.11
CA GLU A 420 -21.17 -10.45 27.76
C GLU A 420 -21.11 -8.93 27.64
N GLU A 421 -19.99 -8.34 28.06
CA GLU A 421 -19.78 -6.90 27.94
C GLU A 421 -19.88 -6.43 26.48
N GLY A 422 -19.38 -7.21 25.53
CA GLY A 422 -19.46 -6.88 24.11
C GLY A 422 -20.91 -6.88 23.58
N LEU A 423 -21.71 -7.88 23.97
CA LEU A 423 -23.12 -7.97 23.61
C LEU A 423 -23.94 -6.83 24.23
N GLU A 424 -23.72 -6.53 25.52
CA GLU A 424 -24.40 -5.43 26.21
C GLU A 424 -24.18 -4.09 25.51
N VAL A 425 -22.93 -3.80 25.14
CA VAL A 425 -22.57 -2.57 24.42
C VAL A 425 -23.24 -2.49 23.06
N ILE A 426 -23.21 -3.58 22.28
CA ILE A 426 -23.85 -3.61 20.96
C ILE A 426 -25.37 -3.43 21.09
N GLU A 427 -26.01 -4.08 22.05
CA GLU A 427 -27.45 -3.98 22.26
C GLU A 427 -27.89 -2.59 22.70
N ALA A 428 -27.11 -1.93 23.57
CA ALA A 428 -27.37 -0.56 23.98
C ALA A 428 -27.35 0.40 22.77
N GLU A 429 -26.37 0.26 21.88
CA GLU A 429 -26.23 1.09 20.67
C GLU A 429 -27.33 0.81 19.64
N LEU A 430 -27.66 -0.47 19.40
CA LEU A 430 -28.74 -0.86 18.50
C LEU A 430 -30.09 -0.31 19.01
N LYS A 431 -30.35 -0.37 20.32
CA LYS A 431 -31.56 0.17 20.93
C LYS A 431 -31.63 1.69 20.81
N GLN A 432 -30.50 2.38 21.02
CA GLN A 432 -30.42 3.83 20.84
C GLN A 432 -30.74 4.22 19.38
N ALA A 433 -30.14 3.54 18.40
CA ALA A 433 -30.41 3.80 16.98
C ALA A 433 -31.88 3.64 16.61
N LEU A 434 -32.54 2.57 17.09
CA LEU A 434 -33.97 2.32 16.86
C LEU A 434 -34.88 3.39 17.50
N SER A 435 -34.50 3.93 18.67
CA SER A 435 -35.29 4.97 19.33
C SER A 435 -35.27 6.32 18.59
N HIS A 436 -34.16 6.63 17.90
CA HIS A 436 -34.05 7.83 17.07
C HIS A 436 -34.91 7.72 15.79
N GLU A 437 -35.00 6.53 15.18
CA GLU A 437 -35.85 6.29 14.01
C GLU A 437 -37.35 6.47 14.32
N GLN A 438 -37.79 6.16 15.54
CA GLN A 438 -39.21 6.26 15.93
C GLN A 438 -39.65 7.66 16.36
N GLY A 439 -38.70 8.58 16.63
CA GLY A 439 -38.97 9.91 17.19
C GLY A 439 -38.89 11.09 16.21
N GLY A 440 -38.44 10.89 14.97
CA GLY A 440 -38.14 11.98 14.03
C GLY A 440 -38.70 11.77 12.62
N ALA A 441 -39.85 12.38 12.32
CA ALA A 441 -40.29 12.60 10.95
C ALA A 441 -39.50 13.77 10.34
N GLY A 442 -38.25 13.55 9.97
CA GLY A 442 -37.43 14.57 9.32
C GLY A 442 -35.95 14.25 9.31
N GLN A 443 -35.45 13.93 8.12
CA GLN A 443 -34.07 13.60 7.77
C GLN A 443 -33.64 12.18 8.14
N GLY A 444 -33.48 11.33 7.12
CA GLY A 444 -33.16 9.91 7.24
C GLY A 444 -31.76 9.67 7.80
N GLU A 445 -31.64 9.70 9.13
CA GLU A 445 -30.55 9.03 9.82
C GLU A 445 -30.73 7.52 9.66
N ARG A 446 -29.72 6.91 9.06
CA ARG A 446 -29.72 5.54 8.55
C ARG A 446 -29.80 4.51 9.69
N SER A 447 -30.47 3.40 9.40
CA SER A 447 -30.51 2.15 10.17
C SER A 447 -29.14 1.79 10.78
N PRO A 448 -29.09 1.18 11.99
CA PRO A 448 -27.84 0.75 12.59
C PRO A 448 -26.96 0.01 11.59
N SER A 449 -25.66 0.31 11.60
CA SER A 449 -24.75 -0.24 10.58
C SER A 449 -24.88 -1.76 10.53
N ARG A 450 -25.11 -2.30 9.33
CA ARG A 450 -25.12 -3.75 9.06
C ARG A 450 -23.93 -4.46 9.73
N SER A 451 -22.79 -3.76 9.78
CA SER A 451 -21.55 -4.20 10.42
C SER A 451 -21.67 -4.43 11.93
N LEU A 452 -22.47 -3.63 12.64
CA LEU A 452 -22.71 -3.81 14.08
C LEU A 452 -23.58 -5.05 14.35
N GLN A 453 -24.57 -5.32 13.49
CA GLN A 453 -25.35 -6.56 13.54
C GLN A 453 -24.50 -7.79 13.20
N ASP A 454 -23.57 -7.67 12.24
CA ASP A 454 -22.57 -8.72 11.97
C ASP A 454 -21.73 -9.00 13.23
N CYS A 455 -21.28 -7.97 13.95
CA CYS A 455 -20.55 -8.12 15.22
C CYS A 455 -21.38 -8.81 16.32
N LYS A 456 -22.68 -8.47 16.44
CA LYS A 456 -23.59 -9.15 17.38
C LYS A 456 -23.66 -10.65 17.07
N ALA A 457 -23.88 -11.02 15.81
CA ALA A 457 -23.97 -12.41 15.40
C ALA A 457 -22.67 -13.19 15.68
N TYR A 458 -21.51 -12.56 15.44
CA TYR A 458 -20.21 -13.13 15.78
C TYR A 458 -20.04 -13.41 17.29
N LEU A 459 -20.41 -12.46 18.16
CA LEU A 459 -20.34 -12.66 19.61
C LEU A 459 -21.35 -13.68 20.12
N LEU A 460 -22.54 -13.77 19.54
CA LEU A 460 -23.52 -14.82 19.84
C LEU A 460 -22.98 -16.21 19.47
N VAL A 461 -22.28 -16.34 18.34
CA VAL A 461 -21.57 -17.58 17.99
C VAL A 461 -20.50 -17.92 19.03
N ALA A 462 -19.71 -16.94 19.47
CA ALA A 462 -18.73 -17.16 20.53
C ALA A 462 -19.40 -17.60 21.85
N ARG A 463 -20.56 -17.01 22.18
CA ARG A 463 -21.36 -17.39 23.36
C ARG A 463 -21.87 -18.81 23.26
N ALA A 464 -22.39 -19.22 22.10
CA ALA A 464 -22.81 -20.59 21.84
C ALA A 464 -21.65 -21.58 22.03
N ARG A 465 -20.45 -21.25 21.56
CA ARG A 465 -19.26 -22.09 21.70
C ARG A 465 -18.83 -22.32 23.15
N CYS A 466 -19.13 -21.37 24.04
CA CYS A 466 -18.82 -21.41 25.47
C CYS A 466 -20.03 -21.73 26.35
N ALA A 467 -21.10 -22.24 25.77
CA ALA A 467 -22.28 -22.68 26.50
C ALA A 467 -21.96 -23.92 27.38
N PRO A 468 -22.56 -24.02 28.58
CA PRO A 468 -22.33 -25.14 29.49
C PRO A 468 -23.16 -26.39 29.14
N ASP A 469 -24.21 -26.25 28.34
CA ASP A 469 -25.10 -27.33 27.91
C ASP A 469 -25.57 -27.12 26.45
N LEU A 470 -26.13 -28.17 25.87
CA LEU A 470 -26.58 -28.16 24.47
C LEU A 470 -27.81 -27.28 24.24
N GLY A 471 -28.66 -27.06 25.26
CA GLY A 471 -29.82 -26.18 25.17
C GLY A 471 -29.39 -24.72 24.99
N ILE A 472 -28.48 -24.24 25.85
CA ILE A 472 -27.91 -22.89 25.76
C ILE A 472 -27.09 -22.72 24.47
N MET A 473 -26.32 -23.75 24.08
CA MET A 473 -25.56 -23.75 22.82
C MET A 473 -26.50 -23.54 21.62
N GLN A 474 -27.60 -24.29 21.57
CA GLN A 474 -28.60 -24.20 20.51
C GLN A 474 -29.30 -22.84 20.51
N HIS A 475 -29.65 -22.31 21.68
CA HIS A 475 -30.33 -21.02 21.82
C HIS A 475 -29.54 -19.88 21.17
N TYR A 476 -28.26 -19.72 21.55
CA TYR A 476 -27.42 -18.64 21.03
C TYR A 476 -27.06 -18.84 19.55
N ALA A 477 -26.91 -20.08 19.09
CA ALA A 477 -26.73 -20.36 17.67
C ALA A 477 -27.96 -19.92 16.84
N ALA A 478 -29.16 -20.21 17.33
CA ALA A 478 -30.41 -19.79 16.69
C ALA A 478 -30.60 -18.27 16.75
N GLU A 479 -30.19 -17.60 17.84
CA GLU A 479 -30.21 -16.15 17.93
C GLU A 479 -29.22 -15.49 16.96
N ALA A 480 -28.00 -16.04 16.83
CA ALA A 480 -27.02 -15.56 15.85
C ALA A 480 -27.58 -15.65 14.43
N TYR A 481 -28.21 -16.79 14.08
CA TYR A 481 -28.85 -16.99 12.78
C TYR A 481 -29.99 -16.00 12.53
N ARG A 482 -30.87 -15.78 13.52
CA ARG A 482 -31.94 -14.77 13.42
C ARG A 482 -31.39 -13.36 13.23
N THR A 483 -30.27 -13.05 13.88
CA THR A 483 -29.61 -11.75 13.75
C THR A 483 -29.04 -11.56 12.34
N ARG A 484 -28.38 -12.58 11.77
CA ARG A 484 -27.77 -12.52 10.42
C ARG A 484 -27.95 -13.82 9.62
N PRO A 485 -29.11 -14.02 8.97
CA PRO A 485 -29.43 -15.30 8.31
C PRO A 485 -28.69 -15.54 6.98
N GLN A 486 -28.12 -14.48 6.39
CA GLN A 486 -27.38 -14.55 5.11
C GLN A 486 -25.87 -14.69 5.30
N MET A 487 -25.39 -14.78 6.54
CA MET A 487 -23.98 -14.76 6.86
C MET A 487 -23.40 -16.19 6.84
N PRO A 488 -22.52 -16.55 5.88
CA PRO A 488 -22.10 -17.94 5.68
C PRO A 488 -21.49 -18.58 6.94
N TYR A 489 -20.69 -17.82 7.68
CA TYR A 489 -20.07 -18.29 8.92
C TYR A 489 -21.11 -18.69 9.98
N VAL A 490 -22.16 -17.88 10.16
CA VAL A 490 -23.23 -18.15 11.13
C VAL A 490 -24.08 -19.34 10.69
N ILE A 491 -24.36 -19.45 9.39
CA ILE A 491 -25.10 -20.57 8.81
C ILE A 491 -24.37 -21.89 9.11
N ASN A 492 -23.07 -21.95 8.83
CA ASN A 492 -22.27 -23.16 9.04
C ASN A 492 -22.24 -23.56 10.51
N VAL A 493 -21.99 -22.62 11.42
CA VAL A 493 -21.96 -22.91 12.86
C VAL A 493 -23.34 -23.35 13.39
N ALA A 494 -24.42 -22.72 12.93
CA ALA A 494 -25.77 -23.12 13.32
C ALA A 494 -26.10 -24.55 12.83
N GLN A 495 -25.68 -24.92 11.63
CA GLN A 495 -25.85 -26.27 11.09
C GLN A 495 -25.04 -27.31 11.87
N GLU A 496 -23.78 -27.03 12.19
CA GLU A 496 -22.91 -27.89 13.00
C GLU A 496 -23.53 -28.15 14.39
N ILE A 497 -24.01 -27.09 15.06
CA ILE A 497 -24.64 -27.20 16.38
C ILE A 497 -25.96 -27.98 16.29
N MET A 498 -26.78 -27.76 15.27
CA MET A 498 -28.02 -28.54 15.08
C MET A 498 -27.73 -30.03 14.89
N GLN A 499 -26.70 -30.37 14.11
CA GLN A 499 -26.28 -31.77 13.93
C GLN A 499 -25.79 -32.39 15.24
N LEU A 500 -24.97 -31.66 16.01
CA LEU A 500 -24.49 -32.07 17.32
C LEU A 500 -25.65 -32.34 18.30
N VAL A 501 -26.59 -31.40 18.39
CA VAL A 501 -27.76 -31.51 19.26
C VAL A 501 -28.62 -32.71 18.88
N HIS A 502 -28.88 -32.91 17.59
CA HIS A 502 -29.66 -34.03 17.10
C HIS A 502 -28.98 -35.38 17.40
N GLY A 503 -27.67 -35.48 17.15
CA GLY A 503 -26.90 -36.68 17.43
C GLY A 503 -26.85 -37.00 18.92
N ALA A 504 -26.63 -36.00 19.78
CA ALA A 504 -26.59 -36.19 21.23
C ALA A 504 -27.96 -36.59 21.80
N ALA A 505 -29.05 -35.97 21.32
CA ALA A 505 -30.41 -36.34 21.71
C ALA A 505 -30.76 -37.78 21.30
N GLN A 506 -30.38 -38.22 20.10
CA GLN A 506 -30.58 -39.60 19.65
C GLN A 506 -29.81 -40.61 20.50
N GLN A 507 -28.57 -40.30 20.88
CA GLN A 507 -27.73 -41.22 21.66
C GLN A 507 -28.14 -41.31 23.13
N THR A 508 -28.54 -40.19 23.74
CA THR A 508 -28.84 -40.13 25.18
C THR A 508 -30.33 -40.32 25.49
N GLY A 509 -31.22 -40.05 24.53
CA GLY A 509 -32.68 -40.02 24.75
C GLY A 509 -33.14 -38.85 25.64
N LEU A 510 -32.28 -37.86 25.88
CA LEU A 510 -32.56 -36.72 26.75
C LEU A 510 -32.74 -35.42 25.96
N PRO A 511 -33.49 -34.44 26.49
CA PRO A 511 -33.56 -33.11 25.89
C PRO A 511 -32.21 -32.38 25.99
N PRO A 512 -31.93 -31.41 25.10
CA PRO A 512 -30.64 -30.73 25.03
C PRO A 512 -30.21 -30.04 26.33
N GLU A 513 -31.16 -29.47 27.09
CA GLU A 513 -30.88 -28.84 28.39
C GLU A 513 -30.30 -29.79 29.45
N HIS A 514 -30.48 -31.11 29.30
CA HIS A 514 -29.96 -32.11 30.23
C HIS A 514 -28.60 -32.68 29.80
N ILE A 515 -28.05 -32.19 28.69
CA ILE A 515 -26.80 -32.66 28.11
C ILE A 515 -25.76 -31.55 28.26
N GLY A 516 -24.87 -31.72 29.23
CA GLY A 516 -23.76 -30.83 29.51
C GLY A 516 -22.70 -30.92 28.41
N VAL A 517 -22.00 -29.81 28.20
CA VAL A 517 -20.97 -29.68 27.17
C VAL A 517 -19.68 -29.24 27.84
N GLN A 518 -18.58 -29.85 27.44
CA GLN A 518 -17.27 -29.48 27.93
C GLN A 518 -16.28 -29.33 26.77
N ARG A 519 -15.43 -28.30 26.88
CA ARG A 519 -14.27 -28.11 26.01
C ARG A 519 -13.02 -28.23 26.83
N GLU A 520 -12.37 -29.39 26.74
CA GLU A 520 -11.09 -29.62 27.41
C GLU A 520 -9.98 -29.80 26.40
N ALA A 521 -8.88 -29.08 26.62
CA ALA A 521 -7.63 -29.36 25.93
C ALA A 521 -6.86 -30.39 26.77
N GLY A 522 -6.63 -31.56 26.19
CA GLY A 522 -5.77 -32.58 26.81
C GLY A 522 -4.35 -32.03 27.09
N PRO A 523 -3.57 -32.71 27.95
CA PRO A 523 -2.20 -32.30 28.25
C PRO A 523 -1.37 -32.17 26.97
N GLY A 524 -0.75 -31.00 26.76
CA GLY A 524 0.02 -30.71 25.55
C GLY A 524 -0.79 -30.43 24.28
N LYS A 525 -2.13 -30.55 24.30
CA LYS A 525 -2.97 -30.15 23.18
C LYS A 525 -3.16 -28.63 23.15
N GLN A 526 -3.06 -28.07 21.95
CA GLN A 526 -3.23 -26.64 21.69
C GLN A 526 -4.71 -26.24 21.52
N THR A 527 -5.53 -27.16 21.02
CA THR A 527 -6.97 -26.96 20.77
C THR A 527 -7.79 -27.83 21.72
N ALA A 528 -8.90 -27.29 22.21
CA ALA A 528 -9.85 -28.03 23.04
C ALA A 528 -10.78 -28.90 22.19
N GLU A 529 -11.01 -30.12 22.64
CA GLU A 529 -11.97 -31.05 22.04
C GLU A 529 -13.33 -30.86 22.71
N LEU A 530 -14.39 -30.95 21.90
CA LEU A 530 -15.76 -30.85 22.37
C LEU A 530 -16.25 -32.24 22.79
N SER A 531 -16.64 -32.38 24.04
CA SER A 531 -17.33 -33.57 24.56
C SER A 531 -18.66 -33.17 25.20
N TYR A 532 -19.58 -34.13 25.28
CA TYR A 532 -20.85 -33.95 25.98
C TYR A 532 -21.07 -35.09 26.97
N PHE A 533 -21.82 -34.78 28.02
CA PHE A 533 -22.12 -35.70 29.13
C PHE A 533 -23.52 -35.44 29.67
N VAL A 534 -24.10 -36.42 30.36
CA VAL A 534 -25.42 -36.27 30.97
C VAL A 534 -25.28 -35.50 32.28
N LEU A 535 -26.05 -34.42 32.45
CA LEU A 535 -26.04 -33.64 33.68
C LEU A 535 -26.67 -34.45 34.83
N PRO A 536 -26.16 -34.34 36.07
CA PRO A 536 -26.78 -34.95 37.23
C PRO A 536 -28.20 -34.40 37.46
N ARG A 537 -29.14 -35.23 37.92
CA ARG A 537 -30.57 -34.86 38.15
C ARG A 537 -30.79 -33.59 39.00
N GLN A 538 -29.85 -33.18 39.84
CA GLN A 538 -29.95 -31.94 40.63
C GLN A 538 -29.73 -30.65 39.82
N GLN A 539 -29.12 -30.74 38.64
CA GLN A 539 -28.92 -29.60 37.72
C GLN A 539 -30.06 -29.43 36.71
N HIS A 540 -31.03 -30.35 36.64
CA HIS A 540 -32.19 -30.23 35.74
C HIS A 540 -33.22 -29.15 36.17
N GLN A 541 -33.01 -28.48 37.32
CA GLN A 541 -33.94 -27.50 37.90
C GLN A 541 -33.44 -26.04 37.88
N ARG A 542 -32.24 -25.77 37.36
CA ARG A 542 -31.73 -24.41 37.12
C ARG A 542 -31.75 -24.11 35.64
#